data_AF-A0A378J979-F1
#
_entry.id   AF-A0A378J979-F1
#
_cell.length_a   1.000
_cell.length_b   1.000
_cell.length_c   1.000
_cell.angle_alpha   90.00
_cell.angle_beta   90.00
_cell.angle_gamma   90.00
#
_symmetry.space_group_name_H-M   'P 1'
#
loop_
_entity.id
_entity.type
_entity.pdbx_description
1 polymer ?
#
loop_
_entity_poly.entity_id
_entity_poly.type
_entity_poly.pdbx_seq_one_letter_code
_entity_poly.pdbx_strand_id
1 'polypeptide(L)'
;MLLFLEHFPRNLHQHLKEVLSSSIAELDSINHLEKLNKSFGTALEFMQKKGFLHMDAHFHNILADEDDIYLSDFGLALSKKFDLSITEHNFVKDHEYYDRCSYSVNVLHGVLTAYAGKEHWDKTLSDYLTNKFSIKLPDKINEILSINAPIAGKMHEFYKEIQKDKSIPYPSNHMKEMLEVLRQREIL
;
A
#
# COMPACT_ATOMS: atom_id res chain seq x y z
N MET A 1 -10.24 -20.99 -18.41
CA MET A 1 -10.59 -21.27 -17.01
C MET A 1 -11.56 -20.19 -16.56
N LEU A 2 -12.64 -20.55 -15.88
CA LEU A 2 -13.60 -19.61 -15.30
C LEU A 2 -13.62 -19.83 -13.79
N LEU A 3 -13.42 -18.77 -13.01
CA LEU A 3 -13.46 -18.80 -11.56
C LEU A 3 -14.69 -18.03 -11.08
N PHE A 4 -15.46 -18.62 -10.16
CA PHE A 4 -16.56 -17.96 -9.49
C PHE A 4 -16.12 -17.61 -8.08
N LEU A 5 -16.25 -16.33 -7.72
CA LEU A 5 -15.87 -15.77 -6.43
C LEU A 5 -17.05 -15.02 -5.84
N GLU A 6 -16.98 -14.72 -4.55
CA GLU A 6 -17.91 -13.80 -3.91
C GLU A 6 -17.87 -12.43 -4.59
N HIS A 7 -19.04 -11.83 -4.76
CA HIS A 7 -19.17 -10.54 -5.41
C HIS A 7 -19.05 -9.41 -4.38
N PHE A 8 -18.06 -8.55 -4.60
CA PHE A 8 -17.94 -7.27 -3.88
C PHE A 8 -18.28 -6.13 -4.83
N PRO A 9 -19.11 -5.16 -4.41
CA PRO A 9 -19.59 -4.10 -5.30
C PRO A 9 -18.52 -3.05 -5.61
N ARG A 10 -17.46 -2.94 -4.79
CA ARG A 10 -16.44 -1.89 -4.89
C ARG A 10 -15.05 -2.45 -4.60
N ASN A 11 -14.05 -1.86 -5.25
CA ASN A 11 -12.66 -1.96 -4.81
C ASN A 11 -12.35 -0.88 -3.76
N LEU A 12 -11.23 -1.07 -3.06
CA LEU A 12 -10.78 -0.19 -2.00
C LEU A 12 -10.49 1.22 -2.51
N HIS A 13 -10.01 1.39 -3.74
CA HIS A 13 -9.79 2.73 -4.30
C HIS A 13 -11.12 3.51 -4.39
N GLN A 14 -12.17 2.87 -4.89
CA GLN A 14 -13.52 3.47 -4.95
C GLN A 14 -14.08 3.73 -3.57
N HIS A 15 -14.02 2.74 -2.68
CA HIS A 15 -14.53 2.83 -1.31
C HIS A 15 -13.84 3.95 -0.52
N LEU A 16 -12.50 4.00 -0.54
CA LEU A 16 -11.72 5.04 0.14
C LEU A 16 -12.04 6.44 -0.38
N LYS A 17 -12.20 6.59 -1.71
CA LYS A 17 -12.58 7.87 -2.30
C LYS A 17 -13.95 8.33 -1.79
N GLU A 18 -14.93 7.44 -1.71
CA GLU A 18 -16.26 7.76 -1.19
C GLU A 18 -16.19 8.18 0.28
N VAL A 19 -15.51 7.40 1.13
CA VAL A 19 -15.34 7.73 2.56
C VAL A 19 -14.66 9.08 2.77
N LEU A 20 -13.65 9.42 1.97
CA LEU A 20 -12.90 10.67 2.13
C LEU A 20 -13.54 11.89 1.46
N SER A 21 -14.42 11.69 0.47
CA SER A 21 -15.08 12.80 -0.26
C SER A 21 -16.54 13.03 0.15
N SER A 22 -17.15 12.10 0.89
CA SER A 22 -18.50 12.26 1.39
C SER A 22 -18.56 13.34 2.47
N SER A 23 -19.72 14.00 2.61
CA SER A 23 -20.00 14.92 3.72
C SER A 23 -20.21 14.18 5.06
N ILE A 24 -19.59 13.02 5.24
CA ILE A 24 -19.57 12.29 6.52
C ILE A 24 -18.76 13.08 7.53
N ALA A 25 -18.99 12.82 8.83
CA ALA A 25 -18.22 13.49 9.85
C ALA A 25 -16.72 13.16 9.69
N GLU A 26 -15.84 14.14 9.87
CA GLU A 26 -14.37 13.95 9.81
C GLU A 26 -13.91 12.77 10.68
N LEU A 27 -14.57 12.58 11.83
CA LEU A 27 -14.35 11.47 12.75
C LEU A 27 -14.60 10.10 12.10
N ASP A 28 -15.60 9.98 11.25
CA ASP A 28 -15.92 8.71 10.56
C ASP A 28 -14.84 8.37 9.53
N SER A 29 -14.37 9.36 8.77
CA SER A 29 -13.25 9.19 7.84
C SER A 29 -11.95 8.77 8.55
N ILE A 30 -11.68 9.36 9.72
CA ILE A 30 -10.53 8.99 10.57
C ILE A 30 -10.67 7.54 11.04
N ASN A 31 -11.81 7.20 11.66
CA ASN A 31 -12.06 5.84 12.17
C ASN A 31 -11.93 4.79 11.07
N HIS A 32 -12.44 5.10 9.88
CA HIS A 32 -12.35 4.21 8.74
C HIS A 32 -10.91 4.00 8.28
N LEU A 33 -10.11 5.07 8.15
CA LEU A 33 -8.71 4.94 7.75
C LEU A 33 -7.86 4.18 8.79
N GLU A 34 -8.11 4.40 10.09
CA GLU A 34 -7.48 3.63 11.17
C GLU A 34 -7.81 2.14 11.07
N LYS A 35 -9.09 1.82 10.83
CA LYS A 35 -9.56 0.45 10.61
C LYS A 35 -8.88 -0.20 9.41
N LEU A 36 -8.88 0.47 8.24
CA LEU A 36 -8.18 0.01 7.04
C LEU A 36 -6.70 -0.27 7.33
N ASN A 37 -6.00 0.66 8.00
CA ASN A 37 -4.59 0.50 8.32
C ASN A 37 -4.34 -0.75 9.19
N LYS A 38 -5.22 -1.04 10.16
CA LYS A 38 -5.17 -2.26 10.97
C LYS A 38 -5.44 -3.52 10.15
N SER A 39 -6.43 -3.50 9.27
CA SER A 39 -6.74 -4.61 8.36
C SER A 39 -5.57 -4.94 7.44
N PHE A 40 -4.92 -3.92 6.87
CA PHE A 40 -3.69 -4.09 6.10
C PHE A 40 -2.56 -4.68 6.91
N GLY A 41 -2.33 -4.19 8.14
CA GLY A 41 -1.35 -4.78 9.04
C GLY A 41 -1.59 -6.27 9.26
N THR A 42 -2.84 -6.65 9.48
CA THR A 42 -3.26 -8.06 9.67
C THR A 42 -3.03 -8.89 8.41
N ALA A 43 -3.43 -8.40 7.24
CA ALA A 43 -3.25 -9.08 5.95
C ALA A 43 -1.77 -9.26 5.60
N LEU A 44 -0.95 -8.22 5.76
CA LEU A 44 0.48 -8.26 5.50
C LEU A 44 1.20 -9.23 6.45
N GLU A 45 0.88 -9.20 7.75
CA GLU A 45 1.44 -10.14 8.72
C GLU A 45 1.05 -11.59 8.38
N PHE A 46 -0.20 -11.83 7.98
CA PHE A 46 -0.66 -13.13 7.53
C PHE A 46 0.12 -13.62 6.30
N MET A 47 0.24 -12.79 5.26
CA MET A 47 0.98 -13.12 4.04
C MET A 47 2.45 -13.44 4.36
N GLN A 48 3.11 -12.61 5.17
CA GLN A 48 4.48 -12.82 5.60
C GLN A 48 4.64 -14.16 6.34
N LYS A 49 3.79 -14.44 7.34
CA LYS A 49 3.81 -15.71 8.09
C LYS A 49 3.59 -16.94 7.22
N LYS A 50 2.88 -16.80 6.10
CA LYS A 50 2.64 -17.89 5.14
C LYS A 50 3.71 -17.98 4.05
N GLY A 51 4.70 -17.08 4.04
CA GLY A 51 5.69 -17.00 2.98
C GLY A 51 5.03 -16.75 1.62
N PHE A 52 4.02 -15.88 1.62
CA PHE A 52 3.21 -15.51 0.47
C PHE A 52 3.48 -14.06 0.09
N LEU A 53 3.60 -13.79 -1.21
CA LEU A 53 3.70 -12.47 -1.80
C LEU A 53 2.57 -12.28 -2.80
N HIS A 54 1.90 -11.14 -2.74
CA HIS A 54 0.87 -10.79 -3.72
C HIS A 54 1.46 -10.12 -4.96
N MET A 55 2.46 -9.26 -4.76
CA MET A 55 3.21 -8.52 -5.80
C MET A 55 2.41 -7.47 -6.59
N ASP A 56 1.10 -7.35 -6.37
CA ASP A 56 0.23 -6.38 -7.06
C ASP A 56 -0.98 -5.96 -6.23
N ALA A 57 -0.80 -5.84 -4.90
CA ALA A 57 -1.86 -5.47 -3.96
C ALA A 57 -2.16 -3.96 -3.98
N HIS A 58 -2.31 -3.36 -5.16
CA HIS A 58 -2.73 -1.98 -5.29
C HIS A 58 -4.23 -1.83 -5.00
N PHE A 59 -4.71 -0.64 -4.63
CA PHE A 59 -6.08 -0.48 -4.11
C PHE A 59 -7.22 -0.79 -5.12
N HIS A 60 -6.92 -0.97 -6.41
CA HIS A 60 -7.89 -1.49 -7.38
C HIS A 60 -8.02 -3.03 -7.38
N ASN A 61 -7.02 -3.75 -6.87
CA ASN A 61 -6.98 -5.22 -6.72
C ASN A 61 -7.36 -5.64 -5.30
N ILE A 62 -7.71 -4.68 -4.45
CA ILE A 62 -8.20 -4.94 -3.10
C ILE A 62 -9.67 -4.59 -3.11
N LEU A 63 -10.52 -5.51 -2.68
CA LEU A 63 -11.93 -5.31 -2.49
C LEU A 63 -12.17 -4.78 -1.08
N ALA A 64 -13.24 -4.03 -0.88
CA ALA A 64 -13.58 -3.48 0.43
C ALA A 64 -15.09 -3.34 0.59
N ASP A 65 -15.53 -3.50 1.82
CA ASP A 65 -16.85 -3.13 2.32
C ASP A 65 -16.70 -2.28 3.59
N GLU A 66 -17.80 -2.05 4.31
CA GLU A 66 -17.77 -1.30 5.58
C GLU A 66 -16.99 -2.05 6.68
N ASP A 67 -16.79 -3.36 6.52
CA ASP A 67 -16.29 -4.27 7.53
C ASP A 67 -14.80 -4.56 7.41
N ASP A 68 -14.28 -4.85 6.21
CA ASP A 68 -12.87 -5.20 6.03
C ASP A 68 -12.35 -5.01 4.59
N ILE A 69 -11.08 -5.34 4.39
CA ILE A 69 -10.44 -5.45 3.07
C ILE A 69 -10.26 -6.92 2.67
N TYR A 70 -10.30 -7.17 1.37
CA TYR A 70 -10.14 -8.50 0.81
C TYR A 70 -9.16 -8.44 -0.38
N LEU A 71 -8.09 -9.23 -0.29
CA LEU A 71 -7.12 -9.33 -1.38
C LEU A 71 -7.73 -10.09 -2.56
N SER A 72 -7.53 -9.57 -3.77
CA SER A 72 -8.01 -10.19 -5.01
C SER A 72 -6.96 -10.05 -6.12
N ASP A 73 -7.19 -10.71 -7.25
CA ASP A 73 -6.22 -10.76 -8.36
C ASP A 73 -4.84 -11.29 -7.97
N PHE A 74 -4.80 -12.61 -7.74
CA PHE A 74 -3.56 -13.33 -7.40
C PHE A 74 -2.72 -13.70 -8.63
N GLY A 75 -2.89 -13.02 -9.77
CA GLY A 75 -2.22 -13.36 -11.03
C GLY A 75 -0.69 -13.28 -10.99
N LEU A 76 -0.14 -12.45 -10.09
CA LEU A 76 1.31 -12.29 -9.87
C LEU A 76 1.79 -12.88 -8.53
N ALA A 77 0.92 -13.56 -7.80
CA ALA A 77 1.22 -14.02 -6.45
C ALA A 77 2.21 -15.19 -6.45
N LEU A 78 3.08 -15.24 -5.45
CA LEU A 78 4.05 -16.30 -5.21
C LEU A 78 3.94 -16.83 -3.79
N SER A 79 4.13 -18.13 -3.60
CA SER A 79 4.16 -18.75 -2.27
C SER A 79 5.26 -19.78 -2.16
N LYS A 80 6.00 -19.75 -1.05
CA LYS A 80 7.00 -20.77 -0.69
C LYS A 80 6.42 -22.18 -0.52
N LYS A 81 5.09 -22.32 -0.56
CA LYS A 81 4.39 -23.62 -0.49
C LYS A 81 4.23 -24.30 -1.86
N PHE A 82 4.46 -23.59 -2.95
CA PHE A 82 4.48 -24.17 -4.29
C PHE A 82 5.88 -24.72 -4.62
N ASP A 83 5.95 -25.53 -5.66
CA ASP A 83 7.20 -26.02 -6.22
C ASP A 83 7.85 -24.89 -7.03
N LEU A 84 8.76 -24.16 -6.38
CA LEU A 84 9.44 -22.99 -6.95
C LEU A 84 10.83 -23.37 -7.46
N SER A 85 11.20 -22.80 -8.59
CA SER A 85 12.59 -22.81 -9.06
C SER A 85 13.52 -22.04 -8.11
N ILE A 86 14.82 -22.25 -8.23
CA ILE A 86 15.84 -21.50 -7.46
C ILE A 86 15.70 -19.99 -7.70
N THR A 87 15.41 -19.58 -8.94
CA THR A 87 15.20 -18.18 -9.30
C THR A 87 13.99 -17.59 -8.58
N GLU A 88 12.87 -18.31 -8.53
CA GLU A 88 11.67 -17.87 -7.82
C GLU A 88 11.86 -17.83 -6.30
N HIS A 89 12.62 -18.78 -5.73
CA HIS A 89 12.99 -18.74 -4.32
C HIS A 89 13.82 -17.49 -3.98
N ASN A 90 14.80 -17.15 -4.82
CA ASN A 90 15.58 -15.93 -4.66
C ASN A 90 14.70 -14.69 -4.83
N PHE A 91 13.80 -14.68 -5.82
CA PHE A 91 12.84 -13.60 -6.02
C PHE A 91 11.99 -13.37 -4.77
N VAL A 92 11.39 -14.42 -4.20
CA VAL A 92 10.57 -14.30 -2.98
C VAL A 92 11.39 -13.77 -1.80
N LYS A 93 12.66 -14.18 -1.68
CA LYS A 93 13.55 -13.68 -0.62
C LYS A 93 13.86 -12.19 -0.81
N ASP A 94 14.18 -11.80 -2.03
CA ASP A 94 14.54 -10.42 -2.34
C ASP A 94 13.32 -9.48 -2.27
N HIS A 95 12.09 -10.01 -2.41
CA HIS A 95 10.85 -9.24 -2.38
C HIS A 95 10.02 -9.46 -1.11
N GLU A 96 10.60 -10.00 -0.04
CA GLU A 96 9.89 -10.34 1.21
C GLU A 96 9.03 -9.18 1.76
N TYR A 97 9.50 -7.94 1.60
CA TYR A 97 8.83 -6.73 2.10
C TYR A 97 8.10 -5.93 1.01
N TYR A 98 8.05 -6.44 -0.23
CA TYR A 98 7.50 -5.72 -1.37
C TYR A 98 6.07 -5.26 -1.13
N ASP A 99 5.19 -6.16 -0.68
CA ASP A 99 3.77 -5.83 -0.46
C ASP A 99 3.60 -4.76 0.64
N ARG A 100 4.41 -4.80 1.70
CA ARG A 100 4.42 -3.77 2.75
C ARG A 100 4.88 -2.41 2.23
N CYS A 101 5.89 -2.39 1.36
CA CYS A 101 6.38 -1.16 0.73
C CYS A 101 5.39 -0.62 -0.30
N SER A 102 4.77 -1.50 -1.09
CA SER A 102 3.73 -1.16 -2.05
C SER A 102 2.51 -0.58 -1.32
N TYR A 103 2.12 -1.15 -0.17
CA TYR A 103 1.06 -0.58 0.67
C TYR A 103 1.34 0.88 1.04
N SER A 104 2.56 1.22 1.46
CA SER A 104 2.92 2.59 1.85
C SER A 104 2.63 3.61 0.73
N VAL A 105 3.02 3.30 -0.51
CA VAL A 105 2.76 4.23 -1.63
C VAL A 105 1.29 4.23 -2.03
N ASN A 106 0.61 3.08 -1.96
CA ASN A 106 -0.82 2.98 -2.28
C ASN A 106 -1.71 3.75 -1.28
N VAL A 107 -1.41 3.73 0.02
CA VAL A 107 -2.18 4.50 1.02
C VAL A 107 -1.98 6.00 0.85
N LEU A 108 -0.74 6.46 0.62
CA LEU A 108 -0.50 7.88 0.30
C LEU A 108 -1.19 8.28 -1.01
N HIS A 109 -1.10 7.45 -2.05
CA HIS A 109 -1.77 7.74 -3.32
C HIS A 109 -3.28 7.82 -3.14
N GLY A 110 -3.91 6.83 -2.50
CA GLY A 110 -5.35 6.79 -2.26
C GLY A 110 -5.86 7.99 -1.46
N VAL A 111 -5.20 8.32 -0.35
CA VAL A 111 -5.62 9.44 0.51
C VAL A 111 -5.32 10.79 -0.16
N LEU A 112 -4.08 11.04 -0.58
CA LEU A 112 -3.72 12.35 -1.13
C LEU A 112 -4.50 12.68 -2.41
N THR A 113 -4.80 11.69 -3.25
CA THR A 113 -5.62 11.92 -4.45
C THR A 113 -7.10 12.10 -4.16
N ALA A 114 -7.60 11.62 -3.02
CA ALA A 114 -8.95 11.93 -2.57
C ALA A 114 -9.10 13.42 -2.18
N TYR A 115 -8.06 14.02 -1.59
CA TYR A 115 -8.05 15.43 -1.18
C TYR A 115 -7.62 16.39 -2.30
N ALA A 116 -6.53 16.09 -3.01
CA ALA A 116 -5.93 16.97 -4.01
C ALA A 116 -6.39 16.68 -5.45
N GLY A 117 -7.15 15.60 -5.65
CA GLY A 117 -7.40 15.04 -6.97
C GLY A 117 -6.25 14.14 -7.46
N LYS A 118 -6.54 13.35 -8.49
CA LYS A 118 -5.58 12.40 -9.09
C LYS A 118 -4.54 13.06 -10.00
N GLU A 119 -4.78 14.31 -10.38
CA GLU A 119 -3.91 15.02 -11.31
C GLU A 119 -2.57 15.34 -10.64
N HIS A 120 -1.48 15.25 -11.40
CA HIS A 120 -0.13 15.61 -10.95
C HIS A 120 0.38 14.85 -9.71
N TRP A 121 0.11 13.54 -9.60
CA TRP A 121 0.57 12.68 -8.49
C TRP A 121 2.04 12.92 -8.08
N ASP A 122 2.97 13.01 -9.03
CA ASP A 122 4.39 13.30 -8.76
C ASP A 122 4.60 14.56 -7.92
N LYS A 123 3.89 15.63 -8.25
CA LYS A 123 3.96 16.91 -7.53
C LYS A 123 3.26 16.79 -6.17
N THR A 124 2.09 16.16 -6.13
CA THR A 124 1.31 15.94 -4.90
C THR A 124 2.12 15.19 -3.85
N LEU A 125 2.74 14.07 -4.23
CA LEU A 125 3.60 13.30 -3.33
C LEU A 125 4.83 14.11 -2.90
N SER A 126 5.50 14.79 -3.84
CA SER A 126 6.66 15.63 -3.53
C SER A 126 6.34 16.76 -2.55
N ASP A 127 5.22 17.45 -2.76
CA ASP A 127 4.75 18.52 -1.88
C ASP A 127 4.44 17.97 -0.49
N TYR A 128 3.83 16.78 -0.38
CA TYR A 128 3.61 16.11 0.91
C TYR A 128 4.93 15.74 1.62
N LEU A 129 5.85 15.07 0.93
CA LEU A 129 7.15 14.66 1.49
C LEU A 129 8.04 15.84 1.91
N THR A 130 7.83 17.02 1.32
CA THR A 130 8.62 18.23 1.61
C THR A 130 7.90 19.23 2.51
N ASN A 131 6.77 18.85 3.12
CA ASN A 131 5.93 19.72 3.96
C ASN A 131 5.44 20.99 3.25
N LYS A 132 5.23 20.91 1.93
CA LYS A 132 4.68 21.98 1.07
C LYS A 132 3.24 21.68 0.61
N PHE A 133 2.63 20.63 1.11
CA PHE A 133 1.27 20.25 0.76
C PHE A 133 0.27 21.31 1.23
N SER A 134 -0.46 21.91 0.30
CA SER A 134 -1.29 23.09 0.56
C SER A 134 -2.66 22.76 1.17
N ILE A 135 -3.10 21.50 1.08
CA ILE A 135 -4.38 21.06 1.62
C ILE A 135 -4.17 20.58 3.06
N LYS A 136 -4.96 21.14 3.98
CA LYS A 136 -4.94 20.71 5.37
C LYS A 136 -5.62 19.35 5.49
N LEU A 137 -4.87 18.36 5.95
CA LEU A 137 -5.38 17.03 6.31
C LEU A 137 -5.76 17.02 7.80
N PRO A 138 -6.75 16.21 8.21
CA PRO A 138 -6.97 15.90 9.63
C PRO A 138 -5.71 15.31 10.27
N ASP A 139 -5.39 15.70 11.51
CA ASP A 139 -4.12 15.35 12.17
C ASP A 139 -3.89 13.83 12.24
N LYS A 140 -4.96 13.06 12.53
CA LYS A 140 -4.90 11.59 12.57
C LYS A 140 -4.64 10.94 11.22
N ILE A 141 -5.21 11.49 10.14
CA ILE A 141 -4.90 11.03 8.79
C ILE A 141 -3.43 11.32 8.47
N ASN A 142 -2.95 12.52 8.82
CA ASN A 142 -1.56 12.89 8.59
C ASN A 142 -0.59 12.03 9.40
N GLU A 143 -0.94 11.63 10.62
CA GLU A 143 -0.17 10.69 11.44
C GLU A 143 0.04 9.35 10.70
N ILE A 144 -1.04 8.73 10.19
CA ILE A 144 -0.98 7.47 9.42
C ILE A 144 -0.13 7.62 8.16
N LEU A 145 -0.31 8.71 7.42
CA LEU A 145 0.47 8.96 6.20
C LEU A 145 1.95 9.19 6.52
N SER A 146 2.26 9.95 7.57
CA SER A 146 3.65 10.29 7.94
C SER A 146 4.50 9.05 8.25
N ILE A 147 3.91 8.02 8.85
CA ILE A 147 4.57 6.73 9.13
C ILE A 147 4.98 6.04 7.82
N ASN A 148 4.13 6.10 6.80
CA ASN A 148 4.34 5.44 5.52
C ASN A 148 5.13 6.29 4.52
N ALA A 149 5.24 7.60 4.75
CA ALA A 149 5.76 8.57 3.79
C ALA A 149 7.20 8.29 3.31
N PRO A 150 8.18 7.95 4.19
CA PRO A 150 9.55 7.66 3.73
C PRO A 150 9.60 6.47 2.77
N ILE A 151 8.87 5.39 3.10
CA ILE A 151 8.80 4.18 2.28
C ILE A 151 8.08 4.47 0.97
N ALA A 152 6.97 5.22 1.02
CA ALA A 152 6.22 5.62 -0.16
C ALA A 152 7.07 6.41 -1.15
N GLY A 153 7.87 7.37 -0.65
CA GLY A 153 8.82 8.13 -1.47
C GLY A 153 9.83 7.24 -2.18
N LYS A 154 10.46 6.30 -1.45
CA LYS A 154 11.42 5.36 -2.03
C LYS A 154 10.78 4.39 -3.03
N MET A 155 9.57 3.92 -2.74
CA MET A 155 8.83 3.01 -3.62
C MET A 155 8.41 3.72 -4.90
N HIS A 156 7.99 4.98 -4.80
CA HIS A 156 7.65 5.81 -5.96
C HIS A 156 8.87 6.08 -6.86
N GLU A 157 10.03 6.38 -6.27
CA GLU A 157 11.30 6.47 -7.01
C GLU A 157 11.59 5.18 -7.77
N PHE A 158 11.51 4.03 -7.09
CA PHE A 158 11.69 2.73 -7.72
C PHE A 158 10.70 2.48 -8.86
N TYR A 159 9.41 2.79 -8.66
CA TYR A 159 8.39 2.66 -9.71
C TYR A 159 8.68 3.53 -10.94
N LYS A 160 9.22 4.74 -10.76
CA LYS A 160 9.63 5.59 -11.88
C LYS A 160 10.81 5.01 -12.65
N GLU A 161 11.80 4.44 -11.96
CA GLU A 161 12.97 3.85 -12.62
C GLU A 161 12.64 2.54 -13.33
N ILE A 162 11.88 1.62 -12.69
CA ILE A 162 11.49 0.35 -13.32
C ILE A 162 10.51 0.53 -14.49
N GLN A 163 9.81 1.66 -14.57
CA GLN A 163 9.00 2.00 -15.75
C GLN A 163 9.87 2.35 -16.96
N LYS A 164 11.05 2.96 -16.74
CA LYS A 164 12.01 3.30 -17.80
C LYS A 164 12.83 2.09 -18.21
N ASP A 165 13.26 1.29 -17.25
CA ASP A 165 14.10 0.11 -17.47
C ASP A 165 13.64 -1.05 -16.58
N LYS A 166 13.16 -2.13 -17.20
CA LYS A 166 12.64 -3.31 -16.50
C LYS A 166 13.72 -4.15 -15.82
N SER A 167 15.00 -3.87 -16.06
CA SER A 167 16.13 -4.53 -15.39
C SER A 167 16.48 -3.91 -14.03
N ILE A 168 15.87 -2.76 -13.67
CA ILE A 168 16.11 -2.11 -12.39
C ILE A 168 15.70 -3.04 -11.24
N PRO A 169 16.63 -3.45 -10.36
CA PRO A 169 16.30 -4.35 -9.27
C PRO A 169 15.49 -3.62 -8.18
N TYR A 170 14.58 -4.36 -7.55
CA TYR A 170 13.92 -3.89 -6.33
C TYR A 170 14.97 -3.65 -5.23
N PRO A 171 14.99 -2.47 -4.57
CA PRO A 171 16.00 -2.12 -3.58
C PRO A 171 15.74 -2.78 -2.22
N SER A 172 15.76 -4.12 -2.19
CA SER A 172 15.33 -4.96 -1.07
C SER A 172 16.00 -4.63 0.27
N ASN A 173 17.34 -4.58 0.30
CA ASN A 173 18.10 -4.31 1.52
C ASN A 173 17.79 -2.91 2.09
N HIS A 174 17.75 -1.90 1.21
CA HIS A 174 17.44 -0.52 1.61
C HIS A 174 16.00 -0.44 2.17
N MET A 175 15.02 -1.06 1.49
CA MET A 175 13.63 -1.08 1.96
C MET A 175 13.50 -1.75 3.33
N LYS A 176 14.22 -2.85 3.54
CA LYS A 176 14.26 -3.55 4.83
C LYS A 176 14.83 -2.66 5.94
N GLU A 177 15.97 -2.02 5.71
CA GLU A 177 16.59 -1.10 6.67
C GLU A 177 15.64 0.04 7.05
N MET A 178 14.96 0.64 6.09
CA MET A 178 13.98 1.70 6.35
C MET A 178 12.79 1.20 7.19
N LEU A 179 12.28 0.01 6.92
CA LEU A 179 11.19 -0.59 7.69
C LEU A 179 11.62 -0.95 9.12
N GLU A 180 12.87 -1.38 9.32
CA GLU A 180 13.43 -1.64 10.65
C GLU A 180 13.54 -0.35 11.47
N VAL A 181 13.98 0.74 10.86
CA VAL A 181 14.02 2.07 11.51
C VAL A 181 12.62 2.55 11.90
N LEU A 182 11.61 2.35 11.04
CA LEU A 182 10.23 2.71 11.35
C LEU A 182 9.69 1.91 12.54
N ARG A 183 9.91 0.59 12.55
CA ARG A 183 9.47 -0.28 13.64
C ARG A 183 10.07 0.11 15.00
N GLN A 184 11.32 0.56 15.02
CA GLN A 184 11.98 1.01 16.26
C GLN A 184 11.39 2.32 16.79
N ARG A 185 10.83 3.17 15.91
CA ARG A 185 10.17 4.43 16.30
C ARG A 185 8.77 4.22 16.85
N GLU A 186 8.07 3.15 16.47
CA GLU A 186 6.74 2.81 17.00
C GLU A 186 6.79 2.18 18.41
N ILE A 187 7.97 1.76 18.88
CA ILE A 187 8.18 1.14 20.21
C ILE A 187 8.63 2.18 21.26
N LEU A 188 9.00 3.39 20.84
CA LEU A 188 9.42 4.52 21.67
C LEU A 188 8.27 5.50 21.90
#